data_AF-A0A495ZWL9-F1
#
_entry.id   AF-A0A495ZWL9-F1
#
_cell.length_a   1.000
_cell.length_b   1.000
_cell.length_c   1.000
_cell.angle_alpha   90.00
_cell.angle_beta   90.00
_cell.angle_gamma   90.00
#
_symmetry.space_group_name_H-M   'P 1'
#
loop_
_entity.id
_entity.type
_entity.pdbx_description
1 polymer ?
#
loop_
_entity_poly.entity_id
_entity_poly.type
_entity_poly.pdbx_seq_one_letter_code
_entity_poly.pdbx_strand_id
1 'polypeptide(L)'
;MDPNYRYKGARLKPKIAKAIILELFAGKTVSRRDIDEGIIEHHQSHGGLPSIAKTSPIKAALRYLKDKGFAENVSKGSGSTWRIFEKPKPMSVPSNAQDLVVLIRSEIRYLTTQIESFEDRISELEATLIKNSQ
;
A
#
# COMPACT_ATOMS: atom_id res chain seq x y z
N MET A 1 3.66 -9.74 -20.90
CA MET A 1 3.06 -8.41 -20.68
C MET A 1 1.58 -8.64 -20.38
N ASP A 2 1.11 -8.27 -19.19
CA ASP A 2 -0.29 -8.48 -18.79
C ASP A 2 -1.15 -7.30 -19.31
N PRO A 3 -2.14 -7.54 -20.19
CA PRO A 3 -3.04 -6.49 -20.66
C PRO A 3 -3.95 -5.91 -19.57
N ASN A 4 -4.17 -6.63 -18.48
CA ASN A 4 -5.08 -6.26 -17.39
C ASN A 4 -4.38 -5.62 -16.18
N TYR A 5 -3.06 -5.39 -16.27
CA TYR A 5 -2.34 -4.77 -15.19
C TYR A 5 -2.83 -3.34 -14.94
N ARG A 6 -3.41 -3.11 -13.76
CA ARG A 6 -4.08 -1.85 -13.37
C ARG A 6 -3.21 -0.60 -13.48
N TYR A 7 -1.88 -0.76 -13.50
CA TYR A 7 -0.92 0.34 -13.55
C TYR A 7 -0.09 0.40 -14.83
N LYS A 8 -0.55 -0.26 -15.91
CA LYS A 8 0.10 -0.20 -17.22
C LYS A 8 0.27 1.25 -17.70
N GLY A 9 1.47 1.59 -18.16
CA GLY A 9 1.85 2.94 -18.60
C GLY A 9 2.00 3.97 -17.47
N ALA A 10 1.67 3.64 -16.23
CA ALA A 10 1.87 4.53 -15.09
C ALA A 10 3.30 4.42 -14.55
N ARG A 11 3.85 5.53 -14.05
CA ARG A 11 5.14 5.53 -13.33
C ARG A 11 4.99 4.98 -11.91
N LEU A 12 6.01 4.29 -11.42
CA LEU A 12 6.05 3.81 -10.04
C LEU A 12 5.97 4.99 -9.04
N LYS A 13 4.83 5.05 -8.34
CA LYS A 13 4.51 6.01 -7.27
C LYS A 13 4.32 5.27 -5.94
N PRO A 14 4.41 5.95 -4.78
CA PRO A 14 4.20 5.31 -3.49
C PRO A 14 2.86 4.55 -3.38
N LYS A 15 1.77 5.09 -3.97
CA LYS A 15 0.46 4.41 -3.99
C LYS A 15 0.51 3.05 -4.71
N ILE A 16 1.22 2.98 -5.83
CA ILE A 16 1.38 1.77 -6.64
C ILE A 16 2.30 0.77 -5.92
N ALA A 17 3.43 1.26 -5.41
CA ALA A 17 4.37 0.42 -4.65
C ALA A 17 3.69 -0.24 -3.43
N LYS A 18 2.80 0.47 -2.71
CA LYS A 18 2.02 -0.13 -1.61
C LYS A 18 1.15 -1.31 -2.07
N ALA A 19 0.45 -1.15 -3.18
CA ALA A 19 -0.41 -2.22 -3.71
C ALA A 19 0.42 -3.44 -4.08
N ILE A 20 1.52 -3.24 -4.82
CA ILE A 20 2.42 -4.33 -5.23
C ILE A 20 3.08 -4.99 -4.01
N ILE A 21 3.46 -4.24 -2.97
CA ILE A 21 4.03 -4.83 -1.74
C ILE A 21 3.06 -5.81 -1.10
N LEU A 22 1.79 -5.41 -0.94
CA LEU A 22 0.78 -6.25 -0.32
C LEU A 22 0.43 -7.45 -1.22
N GLU A 23 0.41 -7.27 -2.54
CA GLU A 23 0.18 -8.34 -3.51
C GLU A 23 1.28 -9.41 -3.47
N LEU A 24 2.55 -9.01 -3.48
CA LEU A 24 3.67 -9.95 -3.63
C LEU A 24 4.20 -10.50 -2.31
N PHE A 25 4.13 -9.71 -1.23
CA PHE A 25 4.86 -9.99 0.00
C PHE A 25 3.99 -10.14 1.25
N ALA A 26 2.67 -9.97 1.16
CA ALA A 26 1.79 -10.23 2.32
C ALA A 26 2.03 -11.63 2.91
N GLY A 27 2.13 -11.70 4.23
CA GLY A 27 2.42 -12.93 4.98
C GLY A 27 3.91 -13.31 5.01
N LYS A 28 4.80 -12.56 4.36
CA LYS A 28 6.22 -12.92 4.23
C LYS A 28 7.13 -12.05 5.08
N THR A 29 8.27 -12.61 5.47
CA THR A 29 9.42 -11.86 6.00
C THR A 29 10.52 -11.88 4.95
N VAL A 30 10.87 -10.71 4.41
CA VAL A 30 11.73 -10.57 3.24
C VAL A 30 12.73 -9.44 3.43
N SER A 31 13.88 -9.51 2.74
CA SER A 31 14.86 -8.44 2.80
C SER A 31 14.34 -7.20 2.07
N ARG A 32 14.84 -6.02 2.46
CA ARG A 32 14.51 -4.77 1.79
C ARG A 32 14.95 -4.78 0.32
N ARG A 33 16.06 -5.45 0.03
CA ARG A 33 16.59 -5.60 -1.33
C ARG A 33 15.60 -6.38 -2.19
N ASP A 34 15.13 -7.54 -1.72
CA ASP A 34 14.18 -8.38 -2.46
C ASP A 34 12.85 -7.66 -2.69
N ILE A 35 12.39 -6.85 -1.71
CA ILE A 35 11.22 -5.98 -1.89
C ILE A 35 11.48 -4.97 -3.01
N ASP A 36 12.63 -4.28 -2.98
CA ASP A 36 12.92 -3.25 -3.96
C ASP A 36 13.02 -3.83 -5.38
N GLU A 37 13.78 -4.92 -5.54
CA GLU A 37 13.96 -5.63 -6.81
C GLU A 37 12.63 -6.21 -7.31
N GLY A 38 11.90 -6.94 -6.47
CA GLY A 38 10.64 -7.59 -6.85
C GLY A 38 9.54 -6.60 -7.26
N ILE A 39 9.43 -5.44 -6.60
CA ILE A 39 8.46 -4.41 -7.02
C ILE A 39 8.83 -3.81 -8.38
N ILE A 40 10.12 -3.50 -8.59
CA ILE A 40 10.58 -2.90 -9.84
C ILE A 40 10.37 -3.88 -10.99
N GLU A 41 10.82 -5.12 -10.81
CA GLU A 41 10.67 -6.19 -11.80
C GLU A 41 9.19 -6.45 -12.12
N HIS A 42 8.35 -6.63 -11.10
CA HIS A 42 6.92 -6.85 -11.30
C HIS A 42 6.28 -5.66 -12.03
N HIS A 43 6.52 -4.43 -11.58
CA HIS A 43 5.91 -3.26 -12.21
C HIS A 43 6.33 -3.10 -13.68
N GLN A 44 7.61 -3.27 -13.98
CA GLN A 44 8.13 -3.08 -15.34
C GLN A 44 7.74 -4.21 -16.29
N SER A 45 7.80 -5.47 -15.84
CA SER A 45 7.40 -6.64 -16.65
C SER A 45 5.91 -6.62 -17.04
N HIS A 46 5.08 -5.92 -16.25
CA HIS A 46 3.66 -5.71 -16.51
C HIS A 46 3.36 -4.40 -17.25
N GLY A 47 4.38 -3.71 -17.78
CA GLY A 47 4.22 -2.52 -18.61
C GLY A 47 4.11 -1.20 -17.84
N GLY A 48 4.46 -1.19 -16.56
CA GLY A 48 4.67 0.01 -15.76
C GLY A 48 5.98 0.71 -16.09
N LEU A 49 6.08 1.99 -15.76
CA LEU A 49 7.24 2.83 -16.02
C LEU A 49 8.09 3.02 -14.73
N PRO A 50 9.41 3.16 -14.85
CA PRO A 50 10.26 3.45 -13.70
C PRO A 50 9.87 4.77 -13.02
N SER A 51 10.18 4.84 -11.72
CA SER A 51 10.02 6.08 -10.96
C SER A 51 11.01 7.14 -11.45
N ILE A 52 10.59 8.40 -11.39
CA ILE A 52 11.46 9.58 -11.60
C ILE A 52 11.65 10.39 -10.32
N ALA A 53 11.12 9.88 -9.20
CA ALA A 53 11.16 10.59 -7.93
C ALA A 53 12.59 10.57 -7.37
N LYS A 54 13.03 11.72 -6.82
CA LYS A 54 14.30 11.84 -6.10
C LYS A 54 14.36 10.90 -4.88
N THR A 55 13.21 10.64 -4.26
CA THR A 55 13.06 9.75 -3.12
C THR A 55 12.43 8.43 -3.57
N SER A 56 12.98 7.30 -3.11
CA SER A 56 12.44 5.96 -3.42
C SER A 56 10.95 5.86 -3.04
N PRO A 57 10.05 5.61 -4.01
CA PRO A 57 8.62 5.44 -3.74
C PRO A 57 8.35 4.22 -2.85
N ILE A 58 9.21 3.21 -2.92
CA ILE A 58 9.11 1.97 -2.12
C ILE A 58 9.44 2.26 -0.66
N LYS A 59 10.42 3.12 -0.38
CA LYS A 59 10.72 3.56 0.99
C LYS A 59 9.52 4.29 1.62
N ALA A 60 8.87 5.17 0.85
CA ALA A 60 7.67 5.88 1.30
C ALA A 60 6.50 4.91 1.53
N ALA A 61 6.33 3.93 0.64
CA ALA A 61 5.32 2.89 0.77
C ALA A 61 5.51 2.03 2.03
N LEU A 62 6.72 1.52 2.28
CA LEU A 62 7.02 0.71 3.48
C LEU A 62 6.82 1.49 4.78
N ARG A 63 7.21 2.77 4.82
CA ARG A 63 6.94 3.63 5.98
C ARG A 63 5.44 3.74 6.24
N TYR A 64 4.66 4.02 5.20
CA TYR A 64 3.21 4.11 5.33
C TYR A 64 2.60 2.78 5.81
N LEU A 65 3.02 1.65 5.24
CA LEU A 65 2.52 0.33 5.65
C LEU A 65 2.89 0.02 7.11
N LYS A 66 4.08 0.41 7.54
CA LYS A 66 4.48 0.31 8.94
C LYS A 66 3.60 1.14 9.86
N ASP A 67 3.40 2.41 9.51
CA ASP A 67 2.55 3.33 10.29
C ASP A 67 1.09 2.86 10.34
N LYS A 68 0.66 2.03 9.39
CA LYS A 68 -0.68 1.40 9.35
C LYS A 68 -0.72 -0.02 9.89
N GLY A 69 0.37 -0.52 10.47
CA GLY A 69 0.43 -1.87 11.04
C GLY A 69 0.48 -3.02 10.03
N PHE A 70 0.59 -2.73 8.72
CA PHE A 70 0.73 -3.73 7.66
C PHE A 70 2.18 -4.17 7.43
N ALA A 71 3.14 -3.48 8.02
CA ALA A 71 4.54 -3.87 7.94
C ALA A 71 5.28 -3.63 9.26
N GLU A 72 6.32 -4.40 9.49
CA GLU A 72 7.24 -4.23 10.60
C GLU A 72 8.67 -4.32 10.07
N ASN A 73 9.52 -3.39 10.49
CA ASN A 73 10.94 -3.45 10.21
C ASN A 73 11.59 -4.25 11.35
N VAL A 74 11.97 -5.49 11.04
CA VAL A 74 12.50 -6.47 12.00
C VAL A 74 13.97 -6.20 12.30
N SER A 75 14.73 -5.69 11.32
CA SER A 75 16.15 -5.34 11.49
C SER A 75 16.50 -4.05 10.73
N LYS A 76 17.28 -3.17 11.38
CA LYS A 76 17.76 -1.91 10.78
C LYS A 76 19.17 -2.11 10.19
N GLY A 77 19.50 -1.35 9.14
CA GLY A 77 20.82 -1.37 8.49
C GLY A 77 20.79 -1.81 7.03
N SER A 78 21.96 -2.08 6.44
CA SER A 78 22.13 -2.51 5.05
C SER A 78 21.45 -3.87 4.74
N GLY A 79 21.27 -4.73 5.74
CA GLY A 79 20.52 -5.99 5.67
C GLY A 79 19.09 -5.90 6.19
N SER A 80 18.43 -4.73 6.09
CA SER A 80 17.13 -4.54 6.74
C SER A 80 16.09 -5.54 6.26
N THR A 81 15.44 -6.21 7.21
CA THR A 81 14.41 -7.22 6.96
C THR A 81 13.05 -6.68 7.36
N TRP A 82 12.06 -6.92 6.51
CA TRP A 82 10.70 -6.46 6.68
C TRP A 82 9.75 -7.65 6.76
N ARG A 83 8.88 -7.62 7.76
CA ARG A 83 7.73 -8.51 7.85
C ARG A 83 6.51 -7.76 7.32
N ILE A 84 5.83 -8.33 6.34
CA ILE A 84 4.61 -7.76 5.74
C ILE A 84 3.43 -8.63 6.18
N PHE A 85 2.41 -8.00 6.76
CA PHE A 85 1.24 -8.71 7.27
C PHE A 85 0.11 -8.70 6.23
N GLU A 86 -0.68 -9.77 6.18
CA GLU A 86 -1.89 -9.85 5.35
C GLU A 86 -3.00 -8.89 5.83
N LYS A 87 -3.02 -8.66 7.14
CA LYS A 87 -3.96 -7.77 7.83
C LYS A 87 -3.16 -6.85 8.73
N PRO A 88 -3.63 -5.63 9.01
CA PRO A 88 -2.91 -4.75 9.93
C PRO A 88 -2.83 -5.44 11.29
N LYS A 89 -1.63 -5.46 11.89
CA LYS A 89 -1.45 -5.95 13.26
C LYS A 89 -2.42 -5.16 14.16
N PRO A 90 -3.16 -5.81 15.07
CA PRO A 90 -3.91 -5.09 16.08
C PRO A 90 -2.92 -4.19 16.79
N MET A 91 -3.07 -2.88 16.61
CA MET A 91 -2.12 -1.91 17.15
C MET A 91 -2.12 -2.08 18.67
N SER A 92 -0.93 -2.26 19.25
CA SER A 92 -0.81 -2.36 20.70
C SER A 92 -1.38 -1.09 21.31
N VAL A 93 -2.42 -1.23 22.13
CA VAL A 93 -3.06 -0.14 22.87
C VAL A 93 -1.95 0.58 23.66
N PRO A 94 -1.62 1.84 23.33
CA PRO A 94 -0.60 2.57 24.07
C PRO A 94 -1.04 2.73 25.52
N SER A 95 -0.11 2.60 26.47
CA SER A 95 -0.43 2.70 27.91
C SER A 95 -0.71 4.14 28.37
N ASN A 96 -0.36 5.15 27.56
CA ASN A 96 -0.69 6.55 27.85
C ASN A 96 -1.81 7.07 26.94
N ALA A 97 -2.60 8.00 27.49
CA ALA A 97 -3.77 8.57 26.83
C ALA A 97 -3.44 9.37 25.56
N GLN A 98 -2.26 9.99 25.49
CA GLN A 98 -1.88 10.84 24.36
C GLN A 98 -1.62 10.00 23.09
N ASP A 99 -0.90 8.91 23.25
CA ASP A 99 -0.61 7.96 22.17
C ASP A 99 -1.88 7.21 21.75
N LEU A 100 -2.80 6.92 22.68
CA LEU A 100 -4.13 6.40 22.37
C LEU A 100 -4.93 7.35 21.47
N VAL A 101 -4.92 8.65 21.77
CA VAL A 101 -5.59 9.66 20.94
C VAL A 101 -4.95 9.72 19.54
N VAL A 102 -3.62 9.65 19.45
CA VAL A 102 -2.92 9.61 18.15
C VAL A 102 -3.32 8.37 17.36
N LEU A 103 -3.36 7.22 18.01
CA LEU A 103 -3.77 5.95 17.42
C LEU A 103 -5.19 6.02 16.87
N ILE A 104 -6.16 6.40 17.70
CA ILE A 104 -7.57 6.51 17.32
C ILE A 104 -7.75 7.48 16.14
N ARG A 105 -7.08 8.63 16.16
CA ARG A 105 -7.12 9.58 15.04
C ARG A 105 -6.57 8.99 13.73
N SER A 106 -5.55 8.15 13.83
CA SER A 106 -4.96 7.50 12.66
C SER A 106 -5.89 6.44 12.05
N GLU A 107 -6.66 5.77 12.89
CA GLU A 107 -7.64 4.74 12.52
C GLU A 107 -8.90 5.37 11.93
N ILE A 108 -9.44 6.42 12.56
CA ILE A 108 -10.52 7.24 11.99
C ILE A 108 -10.16 7.69 10.59
N ARG A 109 -8.96 8.27 10.39
CA ARG A 109 -8.50 8.72 9.07
C ARG A 109 -8.45 7.60 8.03
N TYR A 110 -8.07 6.39 8.45
CA TYR A 110 -8.05 5.25 7.54
C TYR A 110 -9.45 4.81 7.13
N LEU A 111 -10.37 4.74 8.10
CA LEU A 111 -11.77 4.39 7.84
C LEU A 111 -12.45 5.43 6.96
N THR A 112 -12.21 6.72 7.18
CA THR A 112 -12.73 7.80 6.32
C THR A 112 -12.30 7.62 4.87
N THR A 113 -11.01 7.36 4.61
CA THR A 113 -10.53 7.12 3.23
C THR A 113 -11.14 5.87 2.60
N GLN A 114 -11.45 4.83 3.39
CA GLN A 114 -12.15 3.66 2.86
C GLN A 114 -13.60 3.98 2.52
N ILE A 115 -14.30 4.75 3.35
CA ILE A 115 -15.67 5.18 3.11
C ILE A 115 -15.75 6.00 1.81
N GLU A 116 -14.90 7.02 1.66
CA GLU A 116 -14.82 7.84 0.43
C GLU A 116 -14.60 6.95 -0.81
N SER A 117 -13.70 5.98 -0.72
CA SER A 117 -13.45 5.05 -1.83
C SER A 117 -14.64 4.13 -2.14
N PHE A 118 -15.50 3.83 -1.17
CA PHE A 118 -16.72 3.05 -1.41
C PHE A 118 -17.83 3.92 -1.99
N GLU A 119 -17.96 5.16 -1.54
CA GLU A 119 -18.90 6.14 -2.10
C GLU A 119 -18.61 6.39 -3.59
N ASP A 120 -17.34 6.59 -3.96
CA ASP A 120 -16.93 6.71 -5.36
C ASP A 120 -17.39 5.50 -6.21
N ARG A 121 -17.22 4.28 -5.67
CA ARG A 121 -17.62 3.04 -6.35
C ARG A 121 -19.13 2.90 -6.47
N ILE A 122 -19.90 3.37 -5.48
CA ILE A 122 -21.36 3.39 -5.54
C ILE A 122 -21.80 4.32 -6.66
N SER A 123 -21.27 5.55 -6.72
CA SER A 123 -21.61 6.51 -7.77
C SER A 123 -21.28 5.99 -9.18
N GLU A 124 -20.14 5.32 -9.37
CA GLU A 124 -19.79 4.68 -10.64
C GLU A 124 -20.80 3.60 -11.06
N LEU A 125 -21.28 2.80 -10.10
CA LEU A 125 -22.28 1.75 -10.35
C LEU A 125 -23.65 2.33 -10.67
N GLU A 126 -24.09 3.36 -9.96
CA GLU A 126 -25.35 4.07 -10.23
C GLU A 126 -25.37 4.71 -11.62
N ALA A 127 -24.28 5.37 -12.01
CA ALA A 127 -24.13 5.94 -13.35
C ALA A 127 -24.18 4.86 -14.45
N THR A 128 -23.64 3.68 -14.16
CA THR A 128 -23.68 2.53 -15.08
C THR A 128 -25.10 1.96 -15.21
N LEU A 129 -25.83 1.84 -14.11
CA LEU A 129 -27.22 1.37 -14.11
C LEU A 129 -28.14 2.30 -14.91
N ILE A 130 -27.97 3.62 -14.78
CA ILE A 130 -28.75 4.60 -15.54
C ILE A 130 -28.50 4.45 -17.04
N LYS A 131 -27.23 4.30 -17.46
CA LYS A 131 -26.86 4.13 -18.88
C LYS A 131 -27.41 2.84 -19.50
N ASN A 132 -27.55 1.77 -18.72
CA ASN A 132 -28.08 0.50 -19.20
C ASN A 132 -29.62 0.44 -19.19
N SER A 133 -30.29 1.47 -18.66
CA SER A 133 -31.75 1.58 -18.60
C SER A 133 -32.34 2.51 -19.67
N GLN A 134 -31.49 3.06 -20.56
CA GLN A 134 -31.86 3.86 -21.73
C GLN A 134 -31.60 3.06 -23.01
#